data_AF-A0A971Z1A6-F1
#
_entry.id   AF-A0A971Z1A6-F1
#
_cell.length_a   1.000
_cell.length_b   1.000
_cell.length_c   1.000
_cell.angle_alpha   90.00
_cell.angle_beta   90.00
_cell.angle_gamma   90.00
#
_symmetry.space_group_name_H-M   'P 1'
#
loop_
_entity.id
_entity.type
_entity.pdbx_description
1 polymer ?
#
loop_
_entity_poly.entity_id
_entity_poly.type
_entity_poly.pdbx_seq_one_letter_code
_entity_poly.pdbx_strand_id
1 'polypeptide(L)'
;MKRPEFSTLVLWLGLLFLYLPMVILVIYSFNASRLVTVWGGWSIHWYTGLLDNTQLMSAVRRSLQIAFYTATAAVVLGTMAAFAMTRIKQFRGRTLFSGMVTAPLVMP
;
A
#
# COMPACT_ATOMS: atom_id res chain seq x y z
N MET A 1 17.23 26.00 22.94
CA MET A 1 16.86 24.65 22.45
C MET A 1 15.41 24.41 22.84
N LYS A 2 14.47 24.44 21.89
CA LYS A 2 13.03 24.27 22.18
C LYS A 2 12.79 22.80 22.57
N ARG A 3 12.18 22.57 23.73
CA ARG A 3 11.86 21.22 24.20
C ARG A 3 10.92 20.55 23.18
N PRO A 4 11.09 19.26 22.88
CA PRO A 4 10.10 18.57 22.05
C PRO A 4 8.75 18.68 22.76
N GLU A 5 7.80 19.34 22.11
CA GLU A 5 6.41 19.37 22.54
C GLU A 5 5.91 17.92 22.67
N PHE A 6 5.08 17.63 23.67
CA PHE A 6 4.55 16.29 23.93
C PHE A 6 3.95 15.66 22.67
N SER A 7 3.31 16.46 21.82
CA SER A 7 2.78 16.03 20.52
C SER A 7 3.86 15.50 19.57
N THR A 8 5.01 16.19 19.45
CA THR A 8 6.12 15.74 18.59
C THR A 8 6.69 14.40 19.07
N LEU A 9 6.79 14.20 20.38
CA LEU A 9 7.29 12.95 20.95
C LEU A 9 6.33 11.78 20.67
N VAL A 10 5.03 11.99 20.85
CA VAL A 10 4.00 10.97 20.54
C VAL A 10 3.98 10.64 19.04
N LEU A 11 4.12 11.64 18.16
CA LEU A 11 4.21 11.41 16.71
C LEU A 11 5.41 10.52 16.35
N TRP A 12 6.59 10.81 16.90
CA TRP A 12 7.79 10.00 16.66
C TRP A 12 7.64 8.58 17.20
N LEU A 13 7.07 8.39 18.39
CA LEU A 13 6.79 7.06 18.94
C LEU A 13 5.82 6.26 18.05
N GLY A 14 4.74 6.90 17.59
CA GLY A 14 3.76 6.25 16.70
C GLY A 14 4.38 5.85 15.35
N LEU A 15 5.17 6.73 14.76
CA LEU A 15 5.92 6.43 13.54
C LEU A 15 6.92 5.30 13.75
N LEU A 16 7.71 5.34 14.84
CA LEU A 16 8.65 4.27 15.18
C LEU A 16 7.93 2.94 15.31
N PHE A 17 6.82 2.87 16.05
CA PHE A 17 6.04 1.65 16.21
C PHE A 17 5.56 1.08 14.86
N LEU A 18 5.06 1.93 13.95
CA LEU A 18 4.58 1.50 12.64
C LEU A 18 5.71 1.03 11.71
N TYR A 19 6.85 1.73 11.70
CA TYR A 19 7.95 1.47 10.77
C TYR A 19 8.96 0.45 11.30
N LEU A 20 9.05 0.23 12.60
CA LEU A 20 9.95 -0.75 13.21
C LEU A 20 9.83 -2.15 12.59
N PRO A 21 8.62 -2.75 12.42
CA PRO A 21 8.51 -4.07 11.78
C PRO A 21 8.98 -4.07 10.32
N MET A 22 8.75 -2.98 9.59
CA MET A 22 9.24 -2.83 8.21
C MET A 22 10.77 -2.80 8.16
N VAL A 23 11.40 -2.07 9.08
CA VAL A 23 12.87 -2.01 9.20
C VAL A 23 13.45 -3.38 9.56
N ILE A 24 12.82 -4.09 10.50
CA ILE A 24 13.23 -5.45 10.87
C ILE A 24 13.15 -6.39 9.66
N LEU A 25 12.07 -6.31 8.87
CA LEU A 25 11.91 -7.09 7.65
C LEU A 25 13.01 -6.77 6.63
N VAL A 26 13.35 -5.50 6.44
CA VAL A 26 14.47 -5.09 5.56
C VAL A 26 15.79 -5.66 6.04
N ILE A 27 16.09 -5.60 7.34
CA ILE A 27 17.31 -6.18 7.91
C ILE A 27 17.36 -7.69 7.65
N TYR A 28 16.26 -8.40 7.88
CA TYR A 28 16.18 -9.84 7.61
C TYR A 28 16.23 -10.19 6.12
N SER A 29 15.84 -9.28 5.22
CA SER A 29 15.97 -9.49 3.78
C SER A 29 17.44 -9.61 3.34
N PHE A 30 18.39 -9.12 4.14
CA PHE A 30 19.83 -9.30 3.92
C PHE A 30 20.40 -10.55 4.62
N ASN A 31 19.57 -11.39 5.25
CA ASN A 31 20.05 -12.60 5.93
C ASN A 31 20.27 -13.73 4.90
N ALA A 32 21.48 -14.30 4.91
CA ALA A 32 21.83 -15.44 4.05
C ALA A 32 21.04 -16.72 4.38
N SER A 33 20.63 -16.90 5.64
CA SER A 33 19.88 -18.07 6.10
C SER A 33 18.42 -18.03 5.68
N ARG A 34 17.86 -19.21 5.38
CA ARG A 34 16.40 -19.42 5.20
C ARG A 34 15.63 -19.41 6.52
N LEU A 35 16.31 -19.61 7.64
CA LEU A 35 15.76 -19.60 8.98
C LEU A 35 16.04 -18.25 9.64
N VAL A 36 14.97 -17.53 10.00
CA VAL A 36 15.02 -16.22 10.70
C VAL A 36 15.75 -16.34 12.05
N THR A 37 15.79 -17.54 12.63
CA THR A 37 16.43 -17.85 13.92
C THR A 37 17.95 -18.00 13.84
N VAL A 38 18.54 -18.17 12.66
CA VAL A 38 19.98 -18.38 12.49
C VAL A 38 20.56 -17.27 11.64
N TRP A 39 21.41 -16.41 12.22
CA TRP A 39 22.07 -15.34 11.46
C TRP A 39 23.17 -15.92 10.56
N GLY A 40 22.86 -16.08 9.27
CA GLY A 40 23.79 -16.68 8.29
C GLY A 40 24.83 -15.72 7.71
N GLY A 41 24.85 -14.45 8.18
CA GLY A 41 25.64 -13.37 7.60
C GLY A 41 24.84 -12.48 6.65
N TRP A 42 25.47 -11.39 6.22
CA TRP A 42 24.91 -10.43 5.26
C TRP A 42 25.03 -10.97 3.84
N SER A 43 23.93 -11.01 3.09
CA SER A 43 23.90 -11.47 1.71
C SER A 43 22.75 -10.86 0.92
N ILE A 44 22.96 -10.69 -0.39
CA ILE A 44 22.02 -10.13 -1.37
C ILE A 44 21.43 -11.25 -2.26
N HIS A 45 21.71 -12.52 -1.93
CA HIS A 45 21.39 -13.67 -2.77
C HIS A 45 19.90 -13.78 -3.16
N TRP A 46 19.00 -13.36 -2.27
CA TRP A 46 17.56 -13.32 -2.54
C TRP A 46 17.20 -12.33 -3.64
N TYR A 47 17.87 -11.18 -3.69
CA TYR A 47 17.64 -10.17 -4.73
C TYR A 47 18.19 -10.65 -6.08
N THR A 48 19.36 -11.29 -6.11
CA THR A 48 19.91 -11.85 -7.35
C THR A 48 19.08 -13.03 -7.85
N GLY A 49 18.62 -13.91 -6.96
CA GLY A 49 17.73 -15.02 -7.32
C GLY A 49 16.35 -14.56 -7.80
N LEU A 50 15.86 -13.42 -7.31
CA LEU A 50 14.61 -12.82 -7.79
C LEU A 50 14.73 -12.36 -9.25
N LEU A 51 15.87 -11.79 -9.64
CA LEU A 51 16.11 -11.33 -11.02
C LEU A 51 16.20 -12.49 -12.01
N ASP A 52 16.75 -13.63 -11.58
CA ASP A 52 16.88 -14.84 -12.40
C ASP A 52 15.54 -15.59 -12.53
N ASN A 53 14.63 -15.40 -11.56
CA ASN A 53 13.31 -16.02 -11.59
C ASN A 53 12.36 -15.29 -12.55
N THR A 54 12.36 -15.75 -13.80
CA THR A 54 11.50 -15.24 -14.88
C THR A 54 10.00 -15.30 -14.54
N GLN A 55 9.55 -16.30 -13.78
CA GLN A 55 8.16 -16.40 -13.34
C GLN A 55 7.79 -15.25 -12.40
N LEU A 56 8.59 -15.01 -11.35
CA LEU A 56 8.36 -13.90 -10.41
C LEU A 56 8.45 -12.54 -11.12
N MET A 57 9.44 -12.35 -11.99
CA MET A 57 9.60 -11.10 -12.74
C MET A 57 8.40 -10.85 -13.69
N SER A 58 7.90 -11.90 -14.33
CA SER A 58 6.70 -11.80 -15.18
C SER A 58 5.45 -11.46 -14.36
N ALA A 59 5.32 -12.03 -13.16
CA ALA A 59 4.21 -11.73 -12.25
C ALA A 59 4.25 -10.27 -11.79
N VAL A 60 5.42 -9.75 -11.41
CA VAL A 60 5.60 -8.33 -11.04
C VAL A 60 5.16 -7.40 -12.18
N ARG A 61 5.59 -7.67 -13.42
CA ARG A 61 5.20 -6.87 -14.58
C ARG A 61 3.68 -6.91 -14.83
N ARG A 62 3.07 -8.09 -14.72
CA ARG A 62 1.61 -8.24 -14.85
C ARG A 62 0.86 -7.46 -13.77
N SER A 63 1.30 -7.56 -12.52
CA SER A 63 0.71 -6.82 -11.41
C SER A 63 0.82 -5.31 -11.60
N LEU A 64 1.97 -4.81 -12.06
CA LEU A 64 2.15 -3.38 -12.35
C LEU A 64 1.25 -2.90 -13.47
N GLN A 65 1.10 -3.67 -14.56
CA GLN A 65 0.18 -3.33 -15.66
C GLN A 65 -1.27 -3.27 -15.16
N ILE A 66 -1.72 -4.31 -14.44
CA ILE A 66 -3.06 -4.36 -13.89
C ILE A 66 -3.29 -3.18 -12.95
N ALA A 67 -2.37 -2.93 -12.00
CA ALA A 67 -2.46 -1.84 -11.05
C ALA A 67 -2.53 -0.47 -11.74
N PHE A 68 -1.76 -0.25 -12.80
CA PHE A 68 -1.78 1.01 -13.54
C PHE A 68 -3.14 1.27 -14.19
N TYR A 69 -3.68 0.28 -14.92
CA TYR A 69 -4.97 0.44 -15.58
C TYR A 69 -6.13 0.55 -14.58
N THR A 70 -6.13 -0.27 -13.52
CA THR A 70 -7.19 -0.24 -12.52
C THR A 70 -7.15 1.05 -11.70
N ALA A 71 -5.98 1.51 -11.27
CA ALA A 71 -5.85 2.77 -10.54
C ALA A 71 -6.29 3.96 -11.39
N THR A 72 -5.87 4.01 -12.66
CA THR A 72 -6.25 5.09 -13.57
C THR A 72 -7.77 5.10 -13.81
N ALA A 73 -8.36 3.95 -14.11
CA ALA A 73 -9.81 3.84 -14.30
C ALA A 73 -10.58 4.21 -13.02
N ALA A 74 -10.12 3.73 -11.85
CA ALA A 74 -10.74 4.04 -10.57
C ALA A 74 -10.68 5.53 -10.24
N VAL A 75 -9.56 6.21 -10.52
CA VAL A 75 -9.44 7.65 -10.32
C VAL A 75 -10.35 8.43 -11.26
N VAL A 76 -10.40 8.07 -12.55
CA VAL A 76 -11.28 8.75 -13.53
C VAL A 76 -12.75 8.58 -13.14
N LEU A 77 -13.19 7.34 -12.92
CA LEU A 77 -14.58 7.04 -12.57
C LEU A 77 -14.96 7.62 -11.20
N GLY A 78 -14.08 7.49 -10.20
CA GLY A 78 -14.28 8.04 -8.85
C GLY A 78 -14.37 9.56 -8.87
N THR A 79 -13.54 10.25 -9.65
CA THR A 79 -13.59 11.71 -9.81
C THR A 79 -14.90 12.15 -10.48
N MET A 80 -15.34 11.43 -11.52
CA MET A 80 -16.63 11.70 -12.17
C MET A 80 -17.81 11.50 -11.21
N ALA A 81 -17.80 10.41 -10.44
CA ALA A 81 -18.82 10.12 -9.44
C ALA A 81 -18.85 11.18 -8.33
N ALA A 82 -17.69 11.57 -7.81
CA ALA A 82 -17.56 12.62 -6.81
C ALA A 82 -18.04 13.98 -7.33
N PHE A 83 -17.71 14.32 -8.59
CA PHE A 83 -18.17 15.55 -9.22
C PHE A 83 -19.70 15.58 -9.37
N ALA A 84 -20.31 14.50 -9.85
CA ALA A 84 -21.75 14.40 -9.99
C ALA A 84 -22.45 14.54 -8.62
N MET A 85 -21.95 13.88 -7.58
CA MET A 85 -22.56 13.92 -6.25
C MET A 85 -22.42 15.27 -5.53
N THR A 86 -21.35 16.03 -5.81
CA THR A 86 -21.08 17.32 -5.16
C THR A 86 -21.73 18.50 -5.88
N ARG A 87 -21.76 18.49 -7.21
CA ARG A 87 -22.28 19.62 -8.01
C ARG A 87 -23.76 19.50 -8.37
N ILE A 88 -24.29 18.28 -8.52
CA ILE A 88 -25.69 18.08 -8.92
C ILE A 88 -26.55 17.85 -7.66
N LYS A 89 -27.27 18.90 -7.22
CA LYS A 89 -28.08 18.86 -5.98
C LYS A 89 -29.26 17.88 -6.05
N GLN A 90 -29.89 17.68 -7.22
CA GLN A 90 -31.09 16.85 -7.37
C GLN A 90 -30.99 16.02 -8.66
N PHE A 91 -30.89 14.69 -8.53
CA PHE A 91 -30.95 13.75 -9.65
C PHE A 91 -31.84 12.56 -9.30
N ARG A 92 -32.63 12.08 -10.28
CA ARG A 92 -33.48 10.89 -10.11
C ARG A 92 -32.55 9.67 -9.95
N GLY A 93 -32.61 8.98 -8.80
CA GLY A 93 -31.74 7.83 -8.49
C GLY A 93 -30.56 8.12 -7.56
N ARG A 94 -30.49 9.29 -6.91
CA ARG A 94 -29.38 9.67 -6.00
C ARG A 94 -29.07 8.71 -4.88
N THR A 95 -30.09 8.18 -4.22
CA THR A 95 -29.91 7.23 -3.13
C THR A 95 -29.32 5.90 -3.63
N LEU A 96 -29.77 5.41 -4.80
CA LEU A 96 -29.23 4.21 -5.43
C LEU A 96 -27.77 4.41 -5.86
N PHE A 97 -27.45 5.51 -6.54
CA PHE A 97 -26.08 5.80 -6.96
C PHE A 97 -25.13 5.97 -5.77
N SER A 98 -25.56 6.69 -4.72
CA SER A 98 -24.79 6.82 -3.49
C SER A 98 -24.56 5.46 -2.82
N GLY A 99 -25.57 4.59 -2.79
CA GLY A 99 -25.46 3.24 -2.26
C GLY A 99 -24.50 2.37 -3.08
N MET A 100 -24.48 2.49 -4.40
CA MET A 100 -23.55 1.74 -5.26
C MET A 100 -22.10 2.18 -5.06
N VAL A 101 -21.84 3.47 -4.80
CA VAL A 101 -20.50 3.98 -4.52
C VAL A 101 -19.99 3.55 -3.14
N THR A 102 -20.86 3.48 -2.14
CA THR A 102 -20.48 3.09 -0.76
C THR A 102 -20.58 1.59 -0.49
N ALA A 103 -21.34 0.82 -1.28
CA ALA A 103 -21.51 -0.62 -1.08
C ALA A 103 -20.18 -1.40 -1.05
N PRO A 104 -19.19 -1.15 -1.95
CA PRO A 104 -17.91 -1.86 -1.90
C PRO A 104 -17.08 -1.59 -0.64
N LEU A 105 -17.36 -0.49 0.06
CA LEU A 105 -16.67 -0.10 1.29
C LEU A 105 -17.19 -0.86 2.52
N VAL A 106 -18.39 -1.44 2.42
CA VAL A 106 -19.10 -2.12 3.51
C VAL A 106 -19.25 -3.62 3.27
N MET A 107 -19.03 -4.10 2.03
CA MET A 107 -18.96 -5.53 1.73
C MET A 107 -17.58 -6.09 2.11
N PRO A 108 -17.52 -7.15 2.95
CA PRO A 108 -16.27 -7.80 3.31
C PRO A 108 -15.63 -8.56 2.15
#